data_AF-A0A5B9Y7C2-F1
#
_entry.id   AF-A0A5B9Y7C2-F1
#
_cell.length_a   1.000
_cell.length_b   1.000
_cell.length_c   1.000
_cell.angle_alpha   90.00
_cell.angle_beta   90.00
_cell.angle_gamma   90.00
#
_symmetry.space_group_name_H-M   'P 1'
#
loop_
_entity.id
_entity.type
_entity.pdbx_description
1 polymer ?
#
loop_
_entity_poly.entity_id
_entity_poly.type
_entity_poly.pdbx_seq_one_letter_code
_entity_poly.pdbx_strand_id
1 'polypeptide(L)'
;MGSKKQTKLYNLIFPIWLLWLFPLTWIVIFPANFLIDLTVVVVTLKVLKVNQIKEIAKKVIFKVWIFGFISDFIGTLAMFSVNFVDMAIENKSPLGEWWYKYLTNAVTYNPFENIYAVLWVSVCILIAGCFIYLFNYKVSFKKVDLDEAIKKKLALSLAVFTAPYLFYLPTSLFF
;
A
#
# COMPACT_ATOMS: atom_id res chain seq x y z
N MET A 1 -17.01 40.26 21.29
CA MET A 1 -15.66 39.71 21.05
C MET A 1 -15.78 38.24 20.67
N GLY A 2 -15.85 37.94 19.37
CA GLY A 2 -15.89 36.57 18.86
C GLY A 2 -14.53 36.21 18.29
N SER A 3 -13.71 35.50 19.07
CA SER A 3 -12.44 34.94 18.59
C SER A 3 -12.73 33.93 17.48
N LYS A 4 -12.57 34.34 16.21
CA LYS A 4 -12.40 33.42 15.09
C LYS A 4 -11.20 32.53 15.44
N LYS A 5 -11.44 31.25 15.77
CA LYS A 5 -10.40 30.22 15.69
C LYS A 5 -9.95 30.18 14.24
N GLN A 6 -8.88 30.91 13.91
CA GLN A 6 -8.10 30.65 12.71
C GLN A 6 -7.57 29.23 12.86
N THR A 7 -8.26 28.26 12.26
CA THR A 7 -7.77 26.89 12.14
C THR A 7 -6.53 26.97 11.25
N LYS A 8 -5.36 26.86 11.90
CA LYS A 8 -4.05 26.90 11.26
C LYS A 8 -3.93 25.72 10.29
N LEU A 9 -4.26 25.95 9.01
CA LEU A 9 -3.98 25.03 7.89
C LEU A 9 -2.49 24.70 7.75
N TYR A 10 -1.61 25.47 8.40
CA TYR A 10 -0.16 25.25 8.42
C TYR A 10 0.30 23.97 9.16
N ASN A 11 -0.55 23.35 9.98
CA ASN A 11 -0.22 22.11 10.70
C ASN A 11 -0.92 20.87 10.09
N LEU A 12 -1.32 20.91 8.82
CA LEU A 12 -1.69 19.69 8.09
C LEU A 12 -0.40 18.88 7.83
N ILE A 13 0.04 18.13 8.84
CA ILE A 13 1.08 17.14 8.67
C ILE A 13 0.48 16.02 7.83
N PHE A 14 0.88 15.98 6.57
CA PHE A 14 0.38 15.01 5.61
C PHE A 14 1.05 13.66 5.86
N PRO A 15 0.30 12.55 5.94
CA PRO A 15 0.91 11.25 6.16
C PRO A 15 1.94 10.91 5.09
N ILE A 16 3.09 10.39 5.50
CA ILE A 16 4.19 10.15 4.57
C ILE A 16 3.85 9.08 3.52
N TRP A 17 3.00 8.12 3.88
CA TRP A 17 2.50 7.09 2.96
C TRP A 17 1.57 7.65 1.86
N LEU A 18 1.17 8.92 1.93
CA LEU A 18 0.36 9.60 0.92
C LEU A 18 1.24 10.40 -0.07
N LEU A 19 2.56 10.47 0.14
CA LEU A 19 3.49 11.24 -0.69
C LEU A 19 3.49 10.82 -2.17
N TRP A 20 3.24 9.55 -2.45
CA TRP A 20 3.23 9.02 -3.81
C TRP A 20 2.10 9.58 -4.69
N LEU A 21 1.11 10.28 -4.11
CA LEU A 21 0.10 11.02 -4.88
C LEU A 21 0.63 12.33 -5.48
N PHE A 22 1.76 12.86 -4.99
CA PHE A 22 2.34 14.08 -5.53
C PHE A 22 3.18 13.78 -6.78
N PRO A 23 2.91 14.43 -7.94
CA PRO A 23 3.58 14.15 -9.20
C PRO A 23 5.11 14.23 -9.15
N LEU A 24 5.66 15.09 -8.30
CA LEU A 24 7.11 15.25 -8.16
C LEU A 24 7.79 13.96 -7.64
N THR A 25 7.10 13.20 -6.79
CA THR A 25 7.65 11.96 -6.21
C THR A 25 7.65 10.79 -7.20
N TRP A 26 6.86 10.88 -8.28
CA TRP A 26 6.73 9.81 -9.27
C TRP A 26 8.05 9.50 -9.96
N ILE A 27 8.92 10.49 -10.14
CA ILE A 27 10.25 10.30 -10.75
C ILE A 27 11.12 9.31 -9.97
N VAL A 28 10.87 9.14 -8.67
CA VAL A 28 11.58 8.19 -7.80
C VAL A 28 10.75 6.93 -7.59
N ILE A 29 9.47 7.09 -7.23
CA ILE A 29 8.62 5.98 -6.78
C ILE A 29 8.32 5.01 -7.93
N PHE A 30 8.00 5.51 -9.12
CA PHE A 30 7.68 4.66 -10.26
C PHE A 30 8.87 3.78 -10.69
N PRO A 31 10.08 4.32 -10.89
CA PRO A 31 11.25 3.49 -11.17
C PRO A 31 11.63 2.55 -10.02
N ALA A 32 11.60 3.01 -8.77
CA ALA A 32 11.97 2.18 -7.63
C ALA A 32 11.03 0.97 -7.50
N ASN A 33 9.71 1.18 -7.60
CA ASN A 33 8.73 0.10 -7.55
C ASN A 33 8.89 -0.88 -8.73
N PHE A 34 9.12 -0.37 -9.95
CA PHE A 34 9.41 -1.21 -11.11
C PHE A 34 10.64 -2.11 -10.91
N LEU A 35 11.71 -1.59 -10.31
CA LEU A 35 12.92 -2.35 -10.01
C LEU A 35 12.67 -3.44 -8.96
N ILE A 36 11.87 -3.15 -7.94
CA ILE A 36 11.46 -4.13 -6.93
C ILE A 36 10.65 -5.26 -7.58
N ASP A 37 9.63 -4.92 -8.36
CA ASP A 37 8.81 -5.90 -9.08
C ASP A 37 9.65 -6.78 -10.00
N LEU A 38 10.55 -6.18 -10.77
CA LEU A 38 11.44 -6.91 -11.67
C LEU A 38 12.34 -7.87 -10.89
N THR A 39 12.90 -7.40 -9.76
CA THR A 39 13.75 -8.21 -8.89
C THR A 39 12.97 -9.39 -8.34
N VAL A 40 11.76 -9.18 -7.80
CA VAL A 40 10.91 -10.23 -7.25
C VAL A 40 10.52 -11.23 -8.34
N VAL A 41 10.12 -10.80 -9.53
CA VAL A 41 9.80 -11.68 -10.65
C VAL A 41 11.01 -12.54 -11.04
N VAL A 42 12.16 -11.91 -11.27
CA VAL A 42 13.37 -12.63 -11.72
C VAL A 42 13.87 -13.60 -10.66
N VAL A 43 13.96 -13.18 -9.39
CA VAL A 43 14.41 -14.03 -8.28
C VAL A 43 13.44 -15.20 -8.09
N THR A 44 12.14 -14.95 -8.09
CA THR A 44 11.14 -16.02 -7.91
C THR A 44 11.21 -17.03 -9.04
N LEU A 45 11.31 -16.59 -10.30
CA LEU A 45 11.46 -17.49 -11.45
C LEU A 45 12.77 -18.31 -11.40
N LYS A 46 13.87 -17.71 -10.92
CA LYS A 46 15.15 -18.42 -10.69
C LYS A 46 15.01 -19.50 -9.62
N VAL A 47 14.40 -19.17 -8.48
CA VAL A 47 14.16 -20.11 -7.37
C VAL A 47 13.25 -21.26 -7.81
N LEU A 48 12.26 -20.98 -8.65
CA LEU A 48 11.36 -21.98 -9.24
C LEU A 48 11.97 -22.74 -10.43
N LYS A 49 13.24 -22.49 -10.78
CA LYS A 49 13.99 -23.16 -11.86
C LYS A 49 13.28 -23.08 -13.22
N VAL A 50 12.65 -21.95 -13.51
CA VAL A 50 11.93 -21.71 -14.77
C VAL A 50 12.92 -21.37 -15.88
N ASN A 51 12.74 -21.98 -17.05
CA ASN A 51 13.52 -21.65 -18.25
C ASN A 51 13.02 -20.35 -18.89
N GLN A 52 13.86 -19.68 -19.68
CA GLN A 52 13.47 -18.47 -20.44
C GLN A 52 13.00 -17.29 -19.56
N ILE A 53 13.56 -17.15 -18.35
CA ILE A 53 13.20 -16.11 -17.36
C ILE A 53 13.11 -14.71 -17.98
N LYS A 54 14.08 -14.33 -18.82
CA LYS A 54 14.13 -13.01 -19.46
C LYS A 54 12.91 -12.73 -20.33
N GLU A 55 12.47 -13.72 -21.11
CA GLU A 55 11.34 -13.57 -22.02
C GLU A 55 10.01 -13.54 -21.27
N ILE A 56 9.88 -14.34 -20.21
CA ILE A 56 8.72 -14.30 -19.32
C ILE A 56 8.66 -12.95 -18.60
N ALA A 57 9.76 -12.51 -17.98
CA ALA A 57 9.83 -11.26 -17.25
C ALA A 57 9.42 -10.07 -18.12
N LYS A 58 9.97 -9.93 -19.33
CA LYS A 58 9.59 -8.87 -20.28
C LYS A 58 8.09 -8.87 -20.61
N LYS A 59 7.48 -10.05 -20.79
CA LYS A 59 6.06 -10.18 -21.13
C LYS A 59 5.14 -9.75 -19.99
N VAL A 60 5.55 -9.96 -18.73
CA VAL A 60 4.69 -9.74 -17.57
C VAL A 60 4.98 -8.45 -16.82
N ILE A 61 6.23 -7.97 -16.82
CA ILE A 61 6.69 -6.94 -15.89
C ILE A 61 5.88 -5.65 -15.96
N PHE A 62 5.53 -5.21 -17.17
CA PHE A 62 4.74 -3.99 -17.34
C PHE A 62 3.34 -4.11 -16.72
N LYS A 63 2.70 -5.30 -16.83
CA LYS A 63 1.40 -5.55 -16.21
C LYS A 63 1.53 -5.71 -14.69
N VAL A 64 2.54 -6.45 -14.24
CA VAL A 64 2.84 -6.64 -12.81
C VAL A 64 2.94 -5.29 -12.13
N TRP A 65 3.72 -4.39 -12.72
CA TRP A 65 3.96 -3.04 -12.24
C TRP A 65 2.68 -2.18 -12.18
N ILE A 66 1.89 -2.14 -13.26
CA ILE A 66 0.62 -1.40 -13.25
C ILE A 66 -0.34 -1.94 -12.21
N PHE A 67 -0.50 -3.26 -12.12
CA PHE A 67 -1.41 -3.86 -11.16
C PHE A 67 -0.90 -3.78 -9.72
N GLY A 68 0.42 -3.73 -9.50
CA GLY A 68 1.03 -3.37 -8.23
C GLY A 68 0.55 -2.00 -7.78
N PHE A 69 0.72 -0.98 -8.63
CA PHE A 69 0.24 0.38 -8.32
C PHE A 69 -1.26 0.49 -8.09
N ILE A 70 -2.09 -0.21 -8.89
CA ILE A 70 -3.54 -0.24 -8.65
C ILE A 70 -3.84 -0.84 -7.26
N SER A 71 -3.10 -1.86 -6.86
CA SER A 71 -3.29 -2.49 -5.55
C SER A 71 -2.84 -1.58 -4.40
N ASP A 72 -1.73 -0.86 -4.57
CA ASP A 72 -1.26 0.14 -3.61
C ASP A 72 -2.25 1.30 -3.49
N PHE A 73 -2.89 1.71 -4.59
CA PHE A 73 -3.97 2.68 -4.56
C PHE A 73 -5.17 2.19 -3.74
N ILE A 74 -5.60 0.94 -3.95
CA ILE A 74 -6.68 0.33 -3.14
C ILE A 74 -6.28 0.28 -1.66
N GLY A 75 -5.04 -0.10 -1.35
CA GLY A 75 -4.51 -0.08 0.01
C GLY A 75 -4.51 1.33 0.62
N THR A 76 -4.15 2.35 -0.16
CA THR A 76 -4.15 3.75 0.27
C THR A 76 -5.58 4.23 0.56
N LEU A 77 -6.56 3.85 -0.28
CA LEU A 77 -7.97 4.14 -0.02
C LEU A 77 -8.47 3.45 1.25
N ALA A 78 -8.07 2.19 1.49
CA ALA A 78 -8.39 1.47 2.71
C ALA A 78 -7.79 2.16 3.95
N MET A 79 -6.51 2.56 3.90
CA MET A 79 -5.86 3.36 4.94
C MET A 79 -6.63 4.64 5.23
N PHE A 80 -6.97 5.38 4.17
CA PHE A 80 -7.67 6.66 4.27
C PHE A 80 -9.10 6.53 4.82
N SER A 81 -9.71 5.35 4.71
CA SER A 81 -11.09 5.13 5.15
C SER A 81 -11.34 5.35 6.64
N VAL A 82 -10.29 5.31 7.46
CA VAL A 82 -10.35 5.68 8.88
C VAL A 82 -10.94 7.09 9.10
N ASN A 83 -10.64 8.01 8.18
CA ASN A 83 -11.13 9.40 8.22
C ASN A 83 -12.62 9.49 7.85
N PHE A 84 -13.11 8.63 6.95
CA PHE A 84 -14.54 8.60 6.61
C PHE A 84 -15.37 8.10 7.79
N VAL A 85 -14.86 7.12 8.53
CA VAL A 85 -15.52 6.65 9.76
C VAL A 85 -15.49 7.72 10.84
N ASP A 86 -14.36 8.41 11.01
CA ASP A 86 -14.23 9.55 11.93
C ASP A 86 -15.28 10.64 11.66
N MET A 87 -15.44 11.01 10.39
CA MET A 87 -16.45 11.99 9.95
C MET A 87 -17.90 11.51 10.14
N ALA A 88 -18.14 10.20 10.11
CA ALA A 88 -19.47 9.62 10.28
C ALA A 88 -19.87 9.47 11.75
N ILE A 89 -18.89 9.39 12.67
CA ILE A 89 -19.13 9.29 14.11
C ILE A 89 -19.29 10.70 14.71
N GLU A 90 -20.19 10.83 15.69
CA GLU A 90 -20.35 12.10 16.40
C GLU A 90 -19.09 12.40 17.24
N ASN A 91 -18.39 13.47 16.87
CA ASN A 91 -17.10 13.89 17.45
C ASN A 91 -17.07 14.09 18.98
N LYS A 92 -18.24 14.28 19.62
CA LYS A 92 -18.35 14.47 21.08
C LYS A 92 -18.84 13.23 21.83
N SER A 93 -19.04 12.13 21.13
CA SER A 93 -19.38 10.85 21.76
C SER A 93 -18.12 10.17 22.30
N PRO A 94 -18.22 9.36 23.38
CA PRO A 94 -17.09 8.57 23.87
C PRO A 94 -16.46 7.67 22.79
N LEU A 95 -17.28 7.18 21.84
CA LEU A 95 -16.82 6.38 20.70
C LEU A 95 -16.02 7.22 19.71
N GLY A 96 -16.45 8.44 19.40
CA GLY A 96 -15.76 9.35 18.49
C GLY A 96 -14.39 9.77 19.02
N GLU A 97 -14.30 10.14 20.30
CA GLU A 97 -13.02 10.47 20.94
C GLU A 97 -12.06 9.27 20.95
N TRP A 98 -12.58 8.07 21.22
CA TRP A 98 -11.79 6.84 21.17
C TRP A 98 -11.29 6.55 19.74
N TRP A 99 -12.17 6.63 18.74
CA TRP A 99 -11.84 6.38 17.34
C TRP A 99 -10.76 7.35 16.85
N TYR A 100 -10.97 8.65 17.09
CA TYR A 100 -10.01 9.67 16.71
C TYR A 100 -8.64 9.41 17.35
N LYS A 101 -8.60 9.16 18.66
CA LYS A 101 -7.34 8.98 19.39
C LYS A 101 -6.57 7.73 18.97
N TYR A 102 -7.24 6.58 18.90
CA TYR A 102 -6.56 5.29 18.70
C TYR A 102 -6.44 4.87 17.24
N LEU A 103 -7.27 5.40 16.34
CA LEU A 103 -7.24 5.08 14.92
C LEU A 103 -6.88 6.28 14.06
N THR A 104 -7.73 7.29 13.94
CA THR A 104 -7.53 8.40 12.99
C THR A 104 -6.19 9.10 13.19
N ASN A 105 -5.89 9.51 14.43
CA ASN A 105 -4.64 10.20 14.77
C ASN A 105 -3.42 9.26 14.64
N ALA A 106 -3.51 8.06 15.21
CA ALA A 106 -2.40 7.11 15.23
C ALA A 106 -2.02 6.61 13.82
N VAL A 107 -2.98 6.23 12.98
CA VAL A 107 -2.73 5.77 11.59
C VAL A 107 -2.11 6.89 10.72
N THR A 108 -2.45 8.15 11.02
CA THR A 108 -1.93 9.32 10.30
C THR A 108 -0.48 9.64 10.68
N TYR A 109 -0.15 9.56 11.97
CA TYR A 109 1.13 10.05 12.49
C TYR A 109 2.13 8.96 12.86
N ASN A 110 1.69 7.95 13.61
CA ASN A 110 2.55 6.86 14.05
C ASN A 110 1.72 5.61 14.33
N PRO A 111 1.66 4.67 13.37
CA PRO A 111 0.83 3.48 13.49
C PRO A 111 1.29 2.52 14.60
N PHE A 112 2.48 2.72 15.17
CA PHE A 112 2.99 1.94 16.30
C PHE A 112 2.61 2.49 17.68
N GLU A 113 1.89 3.61 17.77
CA GLU A 113 1.46 4.17 19.05
C GLU A 113 0.54 3.25 19.83
N ASN A 114 -0.25 2.43 19.14
CA ASN A 114 -1.17 1.50 19.79
C ASN A 114 -1.50 0.31 18.89
N ILE A 115 -2.01 -0.76 19.51
CA ILE A 115 -2.31 -2.00 18.81
C ILE A 115 -3.43 -1.86 17.76
N TYR A 116 -4.41 -0.98 17.97
CA TYR A 116 -5.52 -0.80 17.04
C TYR A 116 -5.04 -0.22 15.70
N ALA A 117 -4.14 0.78 15.75
CA ALA A 117 -3.51 1.33 14.55
C ALA A 117 -2.64 0.30 13.82
N VAL A 118 -1.81 -0.47 14.54
CA VAL A 118 -1.01 -1.56 13.94
C VAL A 118 -1.91 -2.57 13.23
N LEU A 119 -3.00 -3.00 13.86
CA LEU A 119 -3.95 -3.94 13.26
C LEU A 119 -4.65 -3.35 12.04
N TRP A 120 -5.04 -2.07 12.10
CA TRP A 120 -5.66 -1.38 10.97
C TRP A 120 -4.72 -1.33 9.76
N VAL A 121 -3.47 -0.90 9.97
CA VAL A 121 -2.45 -0.85 8.91
C VAL A 121 -2.15 -2.25 8.38
N SER A 122 -2.05 -3.26 9.26
CA SER A 122 -1.90 -4.68 8.87
C SER A 122 -3.00 -5.11 7.89
N VAL A 123 -4.25 -4.82 8.23
CA VAL A 123 -5.41 -5.17 7.40
C VAL A 123 -5.34 -4.47 6.05
N CYS A 124 -4.97 -3.19 6.02
CA CYS A 124 -4.83 -2.43 4.76
C CYS A 124 -3.74 -3.00 3.85
N ILE A 125 -2.58 -3.38 4.42
CA ILE A 125 -1.49 -4.03 3.67
C ILE A 125 -1.92 -5.42 3.18
N LEU A 126 -2.63 -6.19 4.00
CA LEU A 126 -3.17 -7.49 3.59
C LEU A 126 -4.19 -7.35 2.44
N ILE A 127 -5.04 -6.32 2.48
CA ILE A 127 -5.97 -6.01 1.38
C ILE A 127 -5.17 -5.73 0.10
N ALA A 128 -4.18 -4.83 0.15
CA ALA A 128 -3.33 -4.52 -1.00
C ALA A 128 -2.63 -5.78 -1.53
N GLY A 129 -1.98 -6.57 -0.66
CA GLY A 129 -1.34 -7.83 -1.02
C GLY A 129 -2.31 -8.84 -1.65
N CYS A 130 -3.54 -8.96 -1.15
CA CYS A 130 -4.59 -9.78 -1.77
C CYS A 130 -4.89 -9.32 -3.20
N PHE A 131 -5.01 -8.01 -3.44
CA PHE A 131 -5.22 -7.48 -4.80
C PHE A 131 -4.01 -7.70 -5.71
N ILE A 132 -2.77 -7.53 -5.20
CA ILE A 132 -1.54 -7.85 -5.94
C ILE A 132 -1.57 -9.30 -6.40
N TYR A 133 -1.90 -10.23 -5.49
CA TYR A 133 -2.03 -11.65 -5.80
C TYR A 133 -3.09 -11.89 -6.88
N LEU A 134 -4.30 -11.37 -6.67
CA LEU A 134 -5.45 -11.61 -7.55
C LEU A 134 -5.21 -11.05 -8.95
N PHE A 135 -4.72 -9.82 -9.08
CA PHE A 135 -4.45 -9.22 -10.39
C PHE A 135 -3.32 -9.93 -11.12
N ASN A 136 -2.24 -10.28 -10.41
CA ASN A 136 -1.12 -10.95 -11.07
C ASN A 136 -1.49 -12.37 -11.50
N TYR A 137 -2.14 -13.14 -10.63
CA TYR A 137 -2.57 -14.50 -10.97
C TYR A 137 -3.63 -14.53 -12.08
N LYS A 138 -4.69 -13.72 -11.96
CA LYS A 138 -5.84 -13.76 -12.88
C LYS A 138 -5.64 -12.95 -14.16
N VAL A 139 -4.75 -11.96 -14.18
CA VAL A 139 -4.59 -11.02 -15.31
C VAL A 139 -3.17 -11.03 -15.87
N SER A 140 -2.16 -10.70 -15.07
CA SER A 140 -0.78 -10.58 -15.55
C SER A 140 -0.24 -11.89 -16.13
N PHE A 141 -0.51 -13.01 -15.45
CA PHE A 141 0.03 -14.33 -15.80
C PHE A 141 -0.91 -15.21 -16.63
N LYS A 142 -2.13 -14.74 -16.92
CA LYS A 142 -3.16 -15.53 -17.61
C LYS A 142 -2.71 -16.08 -18.97
N LYS A 143 -1.98 -15.29 -19.75
CA LYS A 143 -1.51 -15.63 -21.11
C LYS A 143 -0.06 -16.12 -21.16
N VAL A 144 0.55 -16.38 -20.01
CA VAL A 144 1.93 -16.84 -19.93
C VAL A 144 1.94 -18.36 -19.95
N ASP A 145 2.81 -18.93 -20.77
CA ASP A 145 3.07 -20.36 -20.85
C ASP A 145 3.88 -20.82 -19.63
N LEU A 146 3.18 -20.96 -18.51
CA LEU A 146 3.69 -21.43 -17.23
C LEU A 146 2.67 -22.36 -16.60
N ASP A 147 3.15 -23.35 -15.87
CA ASP A 147 2.29 -24.17 -15.04
C ASP A 147 1.56 -23.32 -13.98
N GLU A 148 0.34 -23.71 -13.66
CA GLU A 148 -0.53 -23.00 -12.73
C GLU A 148 0.07 -22.94 -11.32
N ALA A 149 0.81 -23.97 -10.90
CA ALA A 149 1.51 -23.96 -9.62
C ALA A 149 2.61 -22.87 -9.57
N ILE A 150 3.33 -22.67 -10.69
CA ILE A 150 4.36 -21.63 -10.80
C ILE A 150 3.71 -20.24 -10.80
N LYS A 151 2.60 -20.05 -11.54
CA LYS A 151 1.86 -18.78 -11.54
C LYS A 151 1.37 -18.39 -10.15
N LYS A 152 0.83 -19.34 -9.38
CA LYS A 152 0.39 -19.11 -8.00
C LYS A 152 1.55 -18.69 -7.10
N LYS A 153 2.67 -19.41 -7.16
CA LYS A 153 3.86 -19.08 -6.35
C LYS A 153 4.45 -17.72 -6.74
N LEU A 154 4.46 -17.39 -8.03
CA LEU A 154 4.94 -16.09 -8.52
C LEU A 154 4.04 -14.95 -8.06
N ALA A 155 2.72 -15.11 -8.17
CA ALA A 155 1.75 -14.12 -7.70
C ALA A 155 1.82 -13.94 -6.18
N LEU A 156 1.98 -15.03 -5.43
CA LEU A 156 2.14 -14.98 -3.97
C LEU A 156 3.44 -14.28 -3.56
N SER A 157 4.54 -14.56 -4.27
CA SER A 157 5.82 -13.90 -4.04
C SER A 157 5.71 -12.39 -4.23
N LEU A 158 5.06 -11.94 -5.30
CA LEU A 158 4.76 -10.52 -5.50
C LEU A 158 3.91 -9.95 -4.36
N ALA A 159 2.79 -10.60 -4.04
CA ALA A 159 1.89 -10.16 -2.97
C ALA A 159 2.56 -10.03 -1.59
N VAL A 160 3.60 -10.82 -1.32
CA VAL A 160 4.38 -10.72 -0.08
C VAL A 160 5.46 -9.66 -0.23
N PHE A 161 6.33 -9.74 -1.23
CA PHE A 161 7.52 -8.87 -1.28
C PHE A 161 7.24 -7.45 -1.78
N THR A 162 6.13 -7.21 -2.44
CA THR A 162 5.80 -5.90 -3.04
C THR A 162 4.56 -5.25 -2.42
N ALA A 163 4.03 -5.82 -1.34
CA ALA A 163 3.00 -5.15 -0.55
C ALA A 163 3.50 -3.80 0.00
N PRO A 164 2.61 -2.82 0.22
CA PRO A 164 2.98 -1.45 0.57
C PRO A 164 3.34 -1.32 2.06
N TYR A 165 4.42 -1.95 2.49
CA TYR A 165 4.92 -1.91 3.87
C TYR A 165 5.29 -0.50 4.34
N LEU A 166 5.49 0.44 3.41
CA LEU A 166 5.67 1.86 3.71
C LEU A 166 4.48 2.47 4.45
N PHE A 167 3.31 1.83 4.47
CA PHE A 167 2.17 2.28 5.29
C PHE A 167 2.48 2.26 6.79
N TYR A 168 3.46 1.47 7.23
CA TYR A 168 3.93 1.49 8.60
C TYR A 168 4.87 2.65 8.93
N LEU A 169 5.38 3.37 7.94
CA LEU A 169 6.37 4.40 8.17
C LEU A 169 5.75 5.56 8.97
N PRO A 170 6.20 5.83 10.21
CA PRO A 170 5.66 6.90 11.01
C PRO A 170 6.02 8.25 10.41
N THR A 171 5.01 9.09 10.20
CA THR A 171 5.20 10.47 9.76
C THR A 171 5.96 11.27 10.83
N SER A 172 5.82 10.91 12.12
CA SER A 172 6.54 11.53 13.24
C SER A 172 8.07 11.42 13.19
N LEU A 173 8.65 10.55 12.35
CA LEU A 173 10.11 10.50 12.17
C LEU A 173 10.66 11.72 11.41
N PHE A 174 9.80 12.49 10.75
CA PHE A 174 10.18 13.56 9.84
C PHE A 174 9.81 14.96 10.35
N PHE A 175 9.18 15.07 11.54
CA PHE A 175 8.70 16.32 12.11
C PHE A 175 8.96 16.40 13.61
#